data_AF-A0A7U6JKZ6-F1
#
_entry.id   AF-A0A7U6JKZ6-F1
#
_cell.length_a   1.000
_cell.length_b   1.000
_cell.length_c   1.000
_cell.angle_alpha   90.00
_cell.angle_beta   90.00
_cell.angle_gamma   90.00
#
_symmetry.space_group_name_H-M   'P 1'
#
loop_
_entity.id
_entity.type
_entity.pdbx_description
1 polymer ?
#
loop_
_entity_poly.entity_id
_entity_poly.type
_entity_poly.pdbx_seq_one_letter_code
_entity_poly.pdbx_strand_id
1 'polypeptide(L)'
;MNFAIPLHVLSVVIWVGGMFFAHMVLRPTAVESLEPPLRLRLWRGVFGRFFPWVWLCILLILASGFWMIFGVYGGMGGLALHVHLMFGMGLVMMLVFFYIFFVPYAALKKAVAAENWPAGGQALAGIRRLVTFNLVLGLLTVIVSTGGVYWNLPM
;
A
#
# COMPACT_ATOMS: atom_id res chain seq x y z
N MET A 1 -12.06 -1.25 22.48
CA MET A 1 -12.16 -0.43 21.25
C MET A 1 -11.11 0.69 21.17
N ASN A 2 -10.72 1.32 22.28
CA ASN A 2 -10.06 2.64 22.33
C ASN A 2 -8.78 2.84 21.49
N PHE A 3 -8.03 1.78 21.15
CA PHE A 3 -6.82 1.90 20.33
C PHE A 3 -6.86 1.21 18.98
N ALA A 4 -7.83 0.32 18.74
CA ALA A 4 -7.87 -0.47 17.50
C ALA A 4 -8.15 0.40 16.27
N ILE A 5 -9.15 1.28 16.34
CA ILE A 5 -9.50 2.19 15.24
C ILE A 5 -8.35 3.17 14.95
N PRO A 6 -7.80 3.93 15.93
CA PRO A 6 -6.67 4.82 15.66
C PRO A 6 -5.46 4.10 15.06
N LEU A 7 -5.12 2.92 15.57
CA LEU A 7 -4.00 2.12 15.06
C LEU A 7 -4.24 1.63 13.63
N HIS A 8 -5.45 1.17 13.35
CA HIS A 8 -5.87 0.73 12.02
C HIS A 8 -5.74 1.87 11.01
N VAL A 9 -6.35 3.02 11.32
CA VAL A 9 -6.37 4.19 10.43
C VAL A 9 -4.96 4.77 10.27
N LEU A 10 -4.17 4.88 11.33
CA LEU A 10 -2.79 5.36 11.24
C LEU A 10 -1.94 4.49 10.32
N SER A 11 -2.09 3.17 10.40
CA SER A 11 -1.40 2.22 9.53
C SER A 11 -1.80 2.39 8.06
N VAL A 12 -3.09 2.61 7.79
CA VAL A 12 -3.59 2.94 6.44
C VAL A 12 -3.00 4.27 5.95
N VAL A 13 -3.00 5.31 6.77
CA VAL A 13 -2.45 6.63 6.44
C VAL A 13 -0.97 6.56 6.08
N ILE A 14 -0.16 5.86 6.89
CA ILE A 14 1.28 5.70 6.64
C ILE A 14 1.52 4.98 5.32
N TRP A 15 0.79 3.90 5.07
CA TRP A 15 0.98 3.11 3.85
C TRP A 15 0.49 3.84 2.59
N VAL A 16 -0.77 4.27 2.57
CA VAL A 16 -1.37 4.96 1.41
C VAL A 16 -0.71 6.31 1.18
N GLY A 17 -0.46 7.08 2.24
CA GLY A 17 0.26 8.35 2.17
C GLY A 17 1.70 8.19 1.67
N GLY A 18 2.40 7.13 2.09
CA GLY A 18 3.73 6.83 1.57
C GLY A 18 3.74 6.49 0.08
N MET A 19 2.75 5.73 -0.40
CA MET A 19 2.57 5.48 -1.84
C MET A 19 2.26 6.77 -2.61
N PHE A 20 1.38 7.62 -2.07
CA PHE A 20 1.05 8.91 -2.67
C PHE A 20 2.30 9.80 -2.78
N PHE A 21 3.06 9.96 -1.69
CA PHE A 21 4.31 10.72 -1.68
C PHE A 21 5.32 10.16 -2.69
N ALA A 22 5.49 8.84 -2.73
CA ALA A 22 6.41 8.19 -3.66
C ALA A 22 6.07 8.53 -5.13
N HIS A 23 4.78 8.55 -5.48
CA HIS A 23 4.32 8.78 -6.85
C HIS A 23 4.25 10.24 -7.26
N MET A 24 3.68 11.08 -6.40
CA MET A 24 3.37 12.48 -6.72
C MET A 24 4.53 13.42 -6.44
N VAL A 25 5.43 13.07 -5.52
CA VAL A 25 6.48 13.97 -5.06
C VAL A 25 7.85 13.38 -5.37
N LEU A 26 8.21 12.25 -4.76
CA LEU A 26 9.56 11.71 -4.87
C LEU A 26 9.94 11.34 -6.31
N ARG A 27 9.02 10.70 -7.04
CA ARG A 27 9.28 10.27 -8.42
C ARG A 27 9.59 11.43 -9.37
N PRO A 28 8.72 12.45 -9.55
CA PRO A 28 9.01 13.54 -10.49
C PRO A 28 10.32 14.24 -10.12
N THR A 29 10.54 14.55 -8.84
CA THR A 29 11.80 15.13 -8.37
C THR A 29 13.01 14.26 -8.72
N ALA A 30 12.94 12.94 -8.49
CA ALA A 30 14.03 12.05 -8.86
C ALA A 30 14.26 11.98 -10.38
N VAL A 31 13.20 12.08 -11.19
CA VAL A 31 13.32 12.07 -12.66
C VAL A 31 14.00 13.32 -13.18
N GLU A 32 13.70 14.48 -12.59
CA GLU A 32 14.25 15.78 -12.97
C GLU A 32 15.69 15.98 -12.47
N SER A 33 16.01 15.51 -11.27
CA SER A 33 17.28 15.82 -10.62
C SER A 33 18.37 14.77 -10.78
N LEU A 34 18.05 13.53 -11.21
CA LEU A 34 18.99 12.41 -11.18
C LEU A 34 19.08 11.65 -12.51
N GLU A 35 20.29 11.25 -12.87
CA GLU A 35 20.56 10.34 -13.99
C GLU A 35 19.97 8.93 -13.79
N PRO A 36 19.74 8.15 -14.87
CA PRO A 36 19.09 6.84 -14.77
C PRO A 36 19.69 5.86 -13.74
N PRO A 37 21.01 5.61 -13.68
CA PRO A 37 21.57 4.67 -12.71
C PRO A 37 21.39 5.14 -11.26
N LEU A 38 21.56 6.45 -11.02
CA LEU A 38 21.42 7.03 -9.69
C LEU A 38 19.98 6.97 -9.19
N ARG A 39 18.99 7.16 -10.08
CA ARG A 39 17.57 6.93 -9.78
C ARG A 39 17.29 5.50 -9.34
N LEU A 40 17.86 4.50 -10.01
CA LEU A 40 17.66 3.09 -9.65
C LEU A 40 18.25 2.76 -8.28
N ARG A 41 19.45 3.30 -7.97
CA ARG A 41 20.08 3.18 -6.65
C ARG A 41 19.25 3.86 -5.56
N LEU A 42 18.73 5.07 -5.82
CA LEU A 42 17.82 5.77 -4.91
C LEU A 42 16.57 4.91 -4.61
N TRP A 43 15.88 4.44 -5.65
CA TRP A 43 14.65 3.66 -5.48
C TRP A 43 14.89 2.33 -4.75
N ARG A 44 16.01 1.64 -5.02
CA ARG A 44 16.41 0.47 -4.22
C ARG A 44 16.50 0.83 -2.73
N GLY A 45 17.13 1.96 -2.40
CA GLY A 45 17.33 2.42 -1.03
C GLY A 45 16.03 2.88 -0.35
N VAL A 46 15.15 3.57 -1.09
CA VAL A 46 13.83 4.01 -0.62
C VAL A 46 12.95 2.81 -0.31
N PHE A 47 12.81 1.87 -1.25
CA PHE A 47 12.01 0.65 -1.03
C PHE A 47 12.58 -0.22 0.09
N GLY A 48 13.91 -0.29 0.23
CA GLY A 48 14.56 -1.02 1.33
C GLY A 48 14.23 -0.47 2.72
N ARG A 49 13.86 0.81 2.82
CA ARG A 49 13.42 1.45 4.07
C ARG A 49 11.91 1.47 4.23
N PHE A 50 11.17 1.70 3.14
CA PHE A 50 9.72 1.84 3.18
C PHE A 50 8.99 0.50 3.29
N PHE A 51 9.44 -0.56 2.60
CA PHE A 51 8.74 -1.84 2.62
C PHE A 51 8.67 -2.52 4.00
N PRO A 52 9.67 -2.43 4.89
CA PRO A 52 9.51 -2.84 6.28
C PRO A 52 8.36 -2.13 7.01
N TRP A 53 8.16 -0.83 6.77
CA TRP A 53 7.01 -0.09 7.30
C TRP A 53 5.69 -0.60 6.70
N VAL A 54 5.66 -0.92 5.41
CA VAL A 54 4.45 -1.49 4.78
C VAL A 54 4.10 -2.85 5.37
N TRP A 55 5.09 -3.73 5.61
CA TRP A 55 4.87 -5.00 6.30
C TRP A 55 4.27 -4.80 7.70
N LEU A 56 4.81 -3.85 8.47
CA LEU A 56 4.27 -3.49 9.78
C LEU A 56 2.83 -2.97 9.66
N CYS A 57 2.54 -2.08 8.71
CA CYS A 57 1.20 -1.55 8.49
C CYS A 57 0.20 -2.65 8.13
N ILE A 58 0.55 -3.59 7.24
CA ILE A 58 -0.31 -4.73 6.89
C ILE A 58 -0.66 -5.56 8.12
N LEU A 59 0.34 -5.90 8.94
CA LEU A 59 0.12 -6.68 10.16
C LEU A 59 -0.81 -5.95 11.12
N LEU A 60 -0.57 -4.64 11.35
CA LEU A 60 -1.40 -3.82 12.25
C LEU A 60 -2.83 -3.66 11.73
N ILE A 61 -3.02 -3.44 10.42
CA ILE A 61 -4.33 -3.32 9.76
C ILE A 61 -5.11 -4.62 9.92
N LEU A 62 -4.52 -5.77 9.61
CA LEU A 62 -5.21 -7.06 9.73
C LEU A 62 -5.53 -7.39 11.18
N ALA A 63 -4.56 -7.24 12.10
CA ALA A 63 -4.77 -7.55 13.51
C ALA A 63 -5.88 -6.68 14.12
N SER A 64 -5.83 -5.36 13.89
CA SER A 64 -6.87 -4.45 14.38
C SER A 64 -8.21 -4.65 13.68
N GLY A 65 -8.22 -4.93 12.37
CA GLY A 65 -9.42 -5.17 11.58
C GLY A 65 -10.16 -6.42 12.04
N PHE A 66 -9.46 -7.55 12.16
CA PHE A 66 -10.04 -8.79 12.68
C PHE A 66 -10.48 -8.67 14.13
N TRP A 67 -9.73 -7.95 14.97
CA TRP A 67 -10.15 -7.65 16.33
C TRP A 67 -11.48 -6.89 16.36
N MET A 68 -11.66 -5.87 15.51
CA MET A 68 -12.93 -5.14 15.42
C MET A 68 -14.05 -6.05 14.94
N ILE A 69 -13.84 -6.83 13.86
CA ILE A 69 -14.86 -7.72 13.30
C ILE A 69 -15.34 -8.77 14.30
N PHE A 70 -14.42 -9.49 14.94
CA PHE A 70 -14.78 -10.63 15.79
C PHE A 70 -14.96 -10.25 17.26
N GLY A 71 -14.17 -9.30 17.77
CA GLY A 71 -14.21 -8.88 19.17
C GLY A 71 -15.23 -7.78 19.49
N VAL A 72 -15.69 -7.02 18.49
CA VAL A 72 -16.65 -5.91 18.69
C VAL A 72 -17.95 -6.16 17.93
N TYR A 73 -17.87 -6.50 16.64
CA TYR A 73 -19.06 -6.70 15.80
C TYR A 73 -19.66 -8.12 15.87
N GLY A 74 -19.06 -9.02 16.64
CA GLY A 74 -19.58 -10.38 16.83
C GLY A 74 -19.45 -11.29 15.61
N GLY A 75 -18.67 -10.90 14.59
CA GLY A 75 -18.40 -11.70 13.40
C GLY A 75 -18.77 -11.02 12.08
N MET A 76 -18.61 -11.75 10.97
CA MET A 76 -18.79 -11.23 9.61
C MET A 76 -20.26 -11.04 9.20
N GLY A 77 -21.21 -11.74 9.82
CA GLY A 77 -22.61 -11.77 9.38
C GLY A 77 -23.40 -10.47 9.63
N GLY A 78 -22.95 -9.63 10.56
CA GLY A 78 -23.61 -8.37 10.92
C GLY A 78 -22.95 -7.12 10.33
N LEU A 79 -21.93 -7.28 9.48
CA LEU A 79 -21.19 -6.14 8.95
C LEU A 79 -21.94 -5.46 7.81
N ALA A 80 -21.89 -4.12 7.77
CA ALA A 80 -22.41 -3.36 6.64
C ALA A 80 -21.62 -3.65 5.35
N LEU A 81 -22.26 -3.54 4.19
CA LEU A 81 -21.67 -3.84 2.89
C LEU A 81 -20.34 -3.10 2.65
N HIS A 82 -20.24 -1.83 3.04
CA HIS A 82 -19.01 -1.05 2.87
C HIS A 82 -17.82 -1.65 3.63
N VAL A 83 -18.04 -2.32 4.77
CA VAL A 83 -17.00 -3.00 5.53
C VAL A 83 -16.50 -4.23 4.79
N HIS A 84 -17.40 -5.01 4.18
CA HIS A 84 -17.02 -6.13 3.32
C HIS A 84 -16.22 -5.69 2.10
N LEU A 85 -16.63 -4.60 1.45
CA LEU A 85 -15.90 -4.02 0.32
C LEU A 85 -14.53 -3.52 0.75
N MET A 86 -14.44 -2.77 1.85
CA MET A 86 -13.18 -2.30 2.44
C MET A 86 -12.23 -3.47 2.74
N PHE A 87 -12.75 -4.53 3.36
CA PHE A 87 -11.97 -5.72 3.68
C PHE A 87 -11.45 -6.42 2.42
N GLY A 88 -12.32 -6.65 1.42
CA GLY A 88 -11.96 -7.27 0.15
C GLY A 88 -10.88 -6.47 -0.60
N MET A 89 -11.03 -5.14 -0.67
CA MET A 89 -10.02 -4.28 -1.28
C MET A 89 -8.69 -4.33 -0.52
N GLY A 90 -8.73 -4.29 0.82
CA GLY A 90 -7.53 -4.43 1.66
C GLY A 90 -6.77 -5.74 1.43
N LEU A 91 -7.48 -6.86 1.23
CA LEU A 91 -6.85 -8.13 0.87
C LEU A 91 -6.17 -8.08 -0.50
N VAL A 92 -6.84 -7.51 -1.50
CA VAL A 92 -6.25 -7.33 -2.84
C VAL A 92 -5.00 -6.45 -2.75
N MET A 93 -5.04 -5.36 -1.99
CA MET A 93 -3.89 -4.49 -1.78
C MET A 93 -2.69 -5.22 -1.17
N MET A 94 -2.95 -6.07 -0.17
CA MET A 94 -1.92 -6.90 0.46
C MET A 94 -1.28 -7.87 -0.55
N LEU A 95 -2.10 -8.56 -1.35
CA LEU A 95 -1.61 -9.50 -2.37
C LEU A 95 -0.75 -8.80 -3.43
N VAL A 96 -1.16 -7.61 -3.87
CA VAL A 96 -0.38 -6.77 -4.79
C VAL A 96 0.97 -6.41 -4.17
N PHE A 97 0.99 -6.02 -2.89
CA PHE A 97 2.24 -5.72 -2.21
C PHE A 97 3.15 -6.94 -2.08
N PHE A 98 2.61 -8.12 -1.76
CA PHE A 98 3.40 -9.35 -1.72
C PHE A 98 4.05 -9.62 -3.07
N TYR A 99 3.28 -9.53 -4.16
CA TYR A 99 3.82 -9.68 -5.50
C TYR A 99 4.92 -8.64 -5.78
N ILE A 100 4.71 -7.35 -5.48
CA ILE A 100 5.72 -6.28 -5.62
C ILE A 100 7.01 -6.65 -4.87
N PHE A 101 6.90 -7.08 -3.62
CA PHE A 101 8.04 -7.32 -2.74
C PHE A 101 8.88 -8.52 -3.20
N PHE A 102 8.23 -9.64 -3.51
CA PHE A 102 8.92 -10.88 -3.83
C PHE A 102 9.40 -10.96 -5.28
N VAL A 103 8.73 -10.28 -6.22
CA VAL A 103 9.02 -10.42 -7.65
C VAL A 103 9.83 -9.22 -8.19
N PRO A 104 9.24 -8.05 -8.52
CA PRO A 104 9.99 -6.99 -9.17
C PRO A 104 10.95 -6.26 -8.22
N TYR A 105 10.69 -6.20 -6.90
CA TYR A 105 11.68 -5.62 -5.98
C TYR A 105 12.92 -6.50 -5.80
N ALA A 106 12.75 -7.82 -5.75
CA ALA A 106 13.88 -8.75 -5.77
C ALA A 106 14.69 -8.60 -7.08
N ALA A 107 14.01 -8.51 -8.22
CA ALA A 107 14.64 -8.25 -9.52
C ALA A 107 15.39 -6.92 -9.56
N LEU A 108 14.80 -5.83 -9.04
CA LEU A 108 15.45 -4.52 -8.95
C LEU A 108 16.72 -4.58 -8.11
N LYS A 109 16.69 -5.21 -6.92
CA LYS A 109 17.87 -5.37 -6.07
C LYS A 109 19.00 -6.08 -6.81
N LYS A 110 18.69 -7.20 -7.49
CA LYS A 110 19.65 -7.98 -8.25
C LYS A 110 20.24 -7.18 -9.41
N ALA A 111 19.39 -6.50 -10.19
CA ALA A 111 19.82 -5.70 -11.33
C ALA A 111 20.72 -4.52 -10.92
N VAL A 112 20.38 -3.81 -9.84
CA VAL A 112 21.21 -2.71 -9.32
C VAL A 112 22.55 -3.21 -8.78
N ALA A 113 22.59 -4.38 -8.13
CA ALA A 113 23.83 -4.96 -7.64
C ALA A 113 24.77 -5.44 -8.76
N ALA A 114 24.21 -5.91 -9.88
CA ALA A 114 24.95 -6.31 -11.06
C ALA A 114 25.16 -5.16 -12.08
N GLU A 115 24.79 -3.93 -11.73
CA GLU A 115 24.83 -2.75 -12.62
C GLU A 115 24.13 -2.94 -13.97
N ASN A 116 23.14 -3.85 -14.02
CA ASN A 116 22.30 -4.08 -15.19
C ASN A 116 21.16 -3.06 -15.22
N TRP A 117 21.46 -1.85 -15.68
CA TRP A 117 20.51 -0.73 -15.71
C TRP A 117 19.25 -0.99 -16.56
N PRO A 118 19.33 -1.65 -17.74
CA PRO A 118 18.13 -1.99 -18.50
C PRO A 118 17.16 -2.90 -17.72
N ALA A 119 17.66 -3.96 -17.09
CA ALA A 119 16.83 -4.85 -16.27
C ALA A 119 16.27 -4.12 -15.03
N GLY A 120 17.07 -3.26 -14.41
CA GLY A 120 16.64 -2.44 -13.28
C GLY A 120 15.51 -1.47 -13.65
N GLY A 121 15.60 -0.84 -14.82
CA GLY A 121 14.55 0.02 -15.36
C GLY A 121 13.23 -0.72 -15.59
N GLN A 122 13.28 -1.94 -16.15
CA GLN A 122 12.10 -2.78 -16.35
C GLN A 122 11.46 -3.18 -15.02
N ALA A 123 12.27 -3.62 -14.05
CA ALA A 123 11.78 -3.97 -12.71
C ALA A 123 11.12 -2.77 -12.02
N LEU A 124 11.76 -1.59 -12.05
CA LEU A 124 11.20 -0.38 -11.46
C LEU A 124 9.89 0.05 -12.15
N ALA A 125 9.79 -0.08 -13.48
CA ALA A 125 8.56 0.20 -14.20
C ALA A 125 7.40 -0.73 -13.77
N GLY A 126 7.70 -2.01 -13.51
CA GLY A 126 6.76 -2.99 -12.96
C GLY A 126 6.28 -2.59 -11.56
N ILE A 127 7.21 -2.28 -10.65
CA ILE A 127 6.88 -1.77 -9.30
C ILE A 127 5.96 -0.55 -9.40
N ARG A 128 6.30 0.42 -10.26
CA ARG A 128 5.52 1.63 -10.43
C ARG A 128 4.07 1.35 -10.81
N ARG A 129 3.83 0.49 -11.81
CA ARG A 129 2.46 0.15 -12.25
C ARG A 129 1.64 -0.46 -11.13
N LEU A 130 2.22 -1.41 -10.40
CA LEU A 130 1.55 -2.10 -9.30
C LEU A 130 1.31 -1.18 -8.11
N VAL A 131 2.27 -0.32 -7.76
CA VAL A 131 2.07 0.69 -6.70
C VAL A 131 1.02 1.73 -7.12
N THR A 132 0.95 2.13 -8.40
CA THR A 132 -0.12 3.02 -8.89
C THR A 132 -1.49 2.36 -8.70
N PHE A 133 -1.63 1.10 -9.14
CA PHE A 133 -2.86 0.34 -8.95
C PHE A 133 -3.22 0.24 -7.46
N ASN A 134 -2.24 -0.08 -6.63
CA ASN A 134 -2.43 -0.22 -5.19
C ASN A 134 -2.81 1.10 -4.51
N LEU A 135 -2.23 2.22 -4.96
CA LEU A 135 -2.57 3.56 -4.48
C LEU A 135 -4.02 3.91 -4.82
N VAL A 136 -4.45 3.69 -6.07
CA VAL A 136 -5.84 3.93 -6.48
C VAL A 136 -6.79 3.09 -5.62
N LEU A 137 -6.48 1.81 -5.45
CA LEU A 137 -7.28 0.91 -4.60
C LEU A 137 -7.32 1.38 -3.14
N GLY A 138 -6.21 1.87 -2.60
CA GLY A 138 -6.13 2.45 -1.26
C GLY A 138 -6.99 3.70 -1.11
N LEU A 139 -6.97 4.61 -2.08
CA LEU A 139 -7.81 5.82 -2.06
C LEU A 139 -9.30 5.46 -2.17
N LEU A 140 -9.66 4.51 -3.04
CA LEU A 140 -11.04 3.99 -3.11
C LEU A 140 -11.47 3.31 -1.81
N THR A 141 -10.58 2.56 -1.17
CA THR A 141 -10.83 1.94 0.13
C THR A 141 -11.14 2.98 1.19
N VAL A 142 -10.40 4.09 1.24
CA VAL A 142 -10.68 5.21 2.14
C VAL A 142 -12.07 5.78 1.86
N ILE A 143 -12.40 6.08 0.59
CA ILE A 143 -13.71 6.63 0.20
C ILE A 143 -14.86 5.69 0.61
N VAL A 144 -14.72 4.39 0.33
CA VAL A 144 -15.73 3.38 0.69
C VAL A 144 -15.88 3.27 2.20
N SER A 145 -14.78 3.27 2.94
CA SER A 145 -14.80 3.13 4.40
C SER A 145 -15.44 4.32 5.12
N THR A 146 -15.23 5.55 4.62
CA THR A 146 -15.75 6.77 5.26
C THR A 146 -17.11 7.18 4.71
N GLY A 147 -17.31 7.08 3.40
CA GLY A 147 -18.56 7.43 2.73
C GLY A 147 -19.63 6.34 2.86
N GLY A 148 -19.23 5.07 2.96
CA GLY A 148 -20.18 3.95 3.00
C GLY A 148 -21.06 3.89 4.24
N VAL A 149 -20.71 4.64 5.28
CA VAL A 149 -21.55 4.84 6.47
C VAL A 149 -22.87 5.56 6.11
N TYR A 150 -22.87 6.38 5.05
CA TYR A 150 -24.02 7.20 4.66
C TYR A 150 -24.90 6.58 3.57
N TRP A 151 -24.53 5.43 2.99
CA TRP A 151 -25.27 4.83 1.86
C TRP A 151 -26.71 4.42 2.17
N ASN A 152 -27.03 4.18 3.45
CA ASN A 152 -28.36 3.75 3.89
C ASN A 152 -29.16 4.86 4.58
N LEU A 153 -28.66 6.11 4.58
CA LEU A 153 -29.40 7.23 5.14
C LEU A 153 -30.33 7.84 4.06
N PRO A 154 -31.60 8.13 4.38
CA PRO A 154 -32.43 8.94 3.49
C PRO A 154 -31.78 10.32 3.39
N MET A 155 -31.49 10.75 2.16
CA MET A 155 -31.02 12.11 1.83
C MET A 155 -32.10 13.14 2.15
#